data_AF-A0A151U9L1-F1
#
_entry.id   AF-A0A151U9L1-F1
#
_cell.length_a   1.000
_cell.length_b   1.000
_cell.length_c   1.000
_cell.angle_alpha   90.00
_cell.angle_beta   90.00
_cell.angle_gamma   90.00
#
_symmetry.space_group_name_H-M   'P 1'
#
loop_
_entity.id
_entity.type
_entity.pdbx_description
1 polymer ?
#
loop_
_entity_poly.entity_id
_entity_poly.type
_entity_poly.pdbx_seq_one_letter_code
_entity_poly.pdbx_strand_id
1 'polypeptide(L)' 'MYRYLWSKLIPSKVSSFGWRVILDRIPTKQNLIKRKILPSNVASCVWCGLCEETSSHLFFECFYAFKIWMSCLQ' A
#
# COMPACT_ATOMS: atom_id res chain seq x y z
N MET A 1 -16.66 1.68 6.71
CA MET A 1 -15.53 1.84 5.77
C MET A 1 -15.92 1.52 4.32
N TYR A 2 -16.43 0.32 4.00
CA TYR A 2 -16.80 -0.06 2.63
C TYR A 2 -17.81 0.89 1.94
N ARG A 3 -18.81 1.41 2.68
CA ARG A 3 -19.83 2.33 2.14
C ARG A 3 -19.23 3.64 1.57
N TYR A 4 -18.14 4.13 2.16
CA TYR A 4 -17.46 5.34 1.66
C TYR A 4 -16.65 5.03 0.41
N LEU A 5 -15.97 3.88 0.39
CA LEU A 5 -15.16 3.45 -0.75
C LEU A 5 -15.97 3.32 -2.05
N TRP A 6 -17.24 2.91 -1.95
CA TRP A 6 -18.15 2.74 -3.08
C TRP A 6 -19.12 3.92 -3.26
N SER A 7 -18.80 5.08 -2.72
CA SER A 7 -19.56 6.31 -2.95
C SER A 7 -19.52 6.72 -4.43
N LYS A 8 -20.60 7.33 -4.93
CA LYS A 8 -20.69 7.86 -6.31
C LYS A 8 -19.60 8.88 -6.65
N LEU A 9 -19.02 9.53 -5.64
CA LEU A 9 -17.96 10.54 -5.82
C LEU A 9 -16.57 9.93 -6.03
N ILE A 10 -16.39 8.63 -5.77
CA ILE A 10 -15.10 7.96 -5.90
C ILE A 10 -15.04 7.25 -7.25
N PRO A 11 -14.04 7.53 -8.10
CA PRO A 11 -13.85 6.79 -9.34
C PRO A 11 -13.69 5.29 -9.08
N SER A 12 -14.33 4.45 -9.89
CA SER A 12 -14.35 2.99 -9.71
C SER A 12 -12.96 2.36 -9.58
N LYS A 13 -11.95 2.91 -10.27
CA LYS A 13 -10.55 2.49 -10.18
C LYS A 13 -9.97 2.70 -8.78
N VAL A 14 -10.28 3.84 -8.15
CA VAL A 14 -9.85 4.19 -6.79
C VAL A 14 -10.55 3.29 -5.78
N SER A 15 -11.86 3.07 -5.93
CA SER A 15 -12.62 2.13 -5.07
C SER A 15 -12.04 0.72 -5.14
N SER A 16 -11.79 0.22 -6.35
CA SER A 16 -11.22 -1.11 -6.58
C SER A 16 -9.81 -1.25 -5.98
N PHE A 17 -8.99 -0.19 -6.10
CA PHE A 17 -7.68 -0.16 -5.49
C PHE A 17 -7.75 -0.16 -3.96
N GLY A 18 -8.52 0.75 -3.37
CA GLY A 18 -8.70 0.80 -1.92
C GLY A 18 -9.26 -0.52 -1.35
N TRP A 19 -10.13 -1.20 -2.10
CA TRP A 19 -10.64 -2.51 -1.69
C TRP A 19 -9.54 -3.58 -1.66
N ARG A 20 -8.63 -3.56 -2.65
CA ARG A 20 -7.45 -4.44 -2.63
C ARG A 20 -6.51 -4.11 -1.47
N VAL A 21 -6.35 -2.85 -1.10
CA VAL A 21 -5.54 -2.43 0.06
C VAL A 21 -6.16 -2.95 1.37
N ILE A 22 -7.47 -2.74 1.57
CA ILE A 22 -8.20 -3.20 2.76
C ILE A 22 -8.11 -4.72 2.94
N LEU A 23 -8.12 -5.47 1.83
CA LEU A 23 -8.00 -6.93 1.86
C LEU A 23 -6.55 -7.43 1.93
N ASP A 24 -5.56 -6.55 2.01
CA ASP A 24 -4.12 -6.87 1.95
C ASP A 24 -3.76 -7.69 0.70
N ARG A 25 -4.33 -7.33 -0.46
CA ARG A 25 -4.18 -8.05 -1.75
C ARG A 25 -3.33 -7.32 -2.78
N ILE A 26 -2.68 -6.24 -2.40
CA ILE A 26 -1.73 -5.53 -3.25
C ILE A 26 -0.36 -6.23 -3.25
N PRO A 27 0.48 -6.04 -4.28
CA PRO A 27 1.75 -6.73 -4.41
C PRO A 27 2.86 -6.05 -3.59
N THR A 28 2.66 -5.90 -2.27
CA THR A 28 3.76 -5.54 -1.37
C THR A 28 4.77 -6.69 -1.28
N LYS A 29 6.04 -6.40 -0.97
CA LYS A 29 7.03 -7.48 -0.79
C LYS A 29 6.60 -8.51 0.25
N GLN A 30 6.00 -8.09 1.36
CA GLN A 30 5.45 -9.02 2.35
C GLN A 30 4.44 -10.00 1.72
N ASN A 31 3.52 -9.50 0.89
CA ASN A 31 2.50 -10.35 0.24
C ASN A 31 3.09 -11.23 -0.87
N LEU A 32 4.11 -10.75 -1.58
CA LEU A 32 4.83 -11.54 -2.58
C LEU A 32 5.64 -12.67 -1.92
N ILE A 33 6.25 -12.41 -0.76
CA ILE A 33 6.95 -13.43 0.05
C ILE A 33 5.94 -14.47 0.57
N LYS A 34 4.79 -14.05 1.12
CA LYS A 34 3.72 -14.98 1.54
C LYS A 34 3.27 -15.90 0.41
N ARG A 35 3.27 -15.41 -0.83
CA ARG A 35 2.92 -16.16 -2.06
C ARG A 35 4.09 -16.95 -2.66
N LYS A 36 5.26 -16.94 -2.00
CA LYS A 36 6.49 -17.60 -2.47
C LYS A 36 7.01 -17.10 -3.83
N ILE A 37 6.69 -15.85 -4.18
CA ILE A 37 7.16 -15.19 -5.40
C ILE A 37 8.52 -14.53 -5.16
N LEU A 38 8.74 -13.98 -3.96
CA LEU A 38 10.01 -13.38 -3.55
C LEU A 38 10.65 -14.16 -2.39
N PRO A 39 11.98 -14.17 -2.28
CA PRO A 39 12.67 -14.76 -1.14
C PRO A 39 12.46 -13.91 0.12
N SER A 40 12.51 -14.53 1.31
CA SER A 40 12.21 -13.85 2.58
C SER A 40 13.21 -12.74 2.94
N ASN A 41 14.45 -12.83 2.45
CA ASN A 41 15.51 -11.87 2.74
C ASN A 41 15.34 -10.50 2.05
N VAL A 42 14.38 -10.35 1.14
CA VAL A 42 14.13 -9.08 0.44
C VAL A 42 12.95 -8.29 1.01
N ALA A 43 12.49 -8.58 2.24
CA ALA A 43 11.28 -8.00 2.81
C ALA A 43 11.29 -6.46 2.99
N SER A 44 12.46 -5.82 3.08
CA SER A 44 12.57 -4.39 3.35
C SER A 44 11.94 -3.51 2.26
N CYS A 45 11.26 -2.44 2.68
CA CYS A 45 10.67 -1.41 1.82
C CYS A 45 11.71 -0.79 0.90
N VAL A 46 11.40 -0.71 -0.40
CA VAL A 46 12.32 -0.16 -1.41
C VAL A 46 12.60 1.32 -1.18
N TRP A 47 11.65 2.04 -0.58
CA TRP A 47 11.73 3.49 -0.44
C TRP A 47 12.53 3.93 0.78
N CYS A 48 12.20 3.38 1.95
CA CYS A 48 12.88 3.76 3.20
C CYS A 48 14.07 2.86 3.52
N GLY A 49 14.05 1.57 3.12
CA GLY A 49 15.05 0.58 3.50
C GLY A 49 15.06 0.18 4.97
N LEU A 50 14.24 0.79 5.83
CA LEU A 50 14.31 0.66 7.29
C LEU A 50 13.32 -0.36 7.89
N CYS A 51 12.17 -0.56 7.24
CA CYS A 51 11.11 -1.44 7.72
C CYS A 51 10.69 -2.41 6.61
N GLU A 52 10.01 -3.49 6.98
CA GLU A 52 9.39 -4.40 6.00
C GLU A 52 8.33 -3.68 5.15
N GLU A 53 8.23 -4.04 3.87
CA GLU A 53 7.22 -3.51 2.99
C GLU A 53 5.87 -4.20 3.21
N THR A 54 5.07 -3.61 4.11
CA THR A 54 3.68 -3.99 4.36
C THR A 54 2.74 -2.98 3.70
N SER A 55 1.46 -3.32 3.56
CA SER A 55 0.45 -2.38 3.04
C SER A 55 0.34 -1.13 3.92
N SER A 56 0.38 -1.29 5.25
CA SER A 56 0.34 -0.15 6.19
C SER A 56 1.58 0.72 6.07
N HIS A 57 2.76 0.08 6.01
CA HIS A 57 4.01 0.81 5.88
C HIS A 57 4.05 1.63 4.59
N LEU A 58 3.71 1.00 3.46
CA LEU A 58 3.77 1.61 2.13
C LEU A 58 2.89 2.87 2.02
N PHE A 59 1.72 2.92 2.67
CA PHE A 59 0.80 4.06 2.52
C PHE A 59 0.80 5.05 3.69
N PHE A 60 1.04 4.60 4.92
CA PHE A 60 0.76 5.40 6.12
C PHE A 60 1.97 5.63 7.03
N GLU A 61 2.96 4.75 7.02
CA GLU A 61 4.08 4.82 8.00
C GLU A 61 5.42 5.17 7.34
N CYS A 62 5.57 4.93 6.04
CA CYS A 62 6.79 5.24 5.32
C CYS A 62 6.98 6.75 5.20
N PHE A 63 8.06 7.27 5.77
CA PHE A 63 8.40 8.70 5.68
C PHE A 63 8.54 9.19 4.24
N TYR A 64 8.98 8.32 3.32
CA TYR A 64 9.11 8.67 1.91
C TYR A 64 7.74 8.81 1.24
N ALA A 65 6.83 7.87 1.49
CA ALA A 65 5.44 7.95 1.02
C ALA A 65 4.74 9.21 1.58
N PHE A 66 4.96 9.51 2.86
CA PHE A 66 4.42 10.71 3.50
C PHE A 66 4.85 12.01 2.80
N LYS A 67 6.14 12.12 2.44
CA LYS A 67 6.64 13.28 1.67
C LYS A 67 5.92 13.44 0.33
N ILE A 68 5.67 12.34 -0.38
CA ILE A 68 4.91 12.36 -1.64
C ILE A 68 3.48 12.83 -1.40
N TRP A 69 2.79 12.29 -0.39
CA TRP A 69 1.42 12.70 -0.07
C TRP A 69 1.33 14.20 0.19
N MET A 70 2.25 14.75 0.98
CA MET A 70 2.29 16.18 1.27
C MET A 70 2.56 17.02 0.02
N SER A 71 3.39 16.54 -0.91
CA SER A 71 3.63 17.25 -2.18
C SER A 71 2.41 17.27 -3.11
N CYS A 72 1.53 16.27 -3.03
CA CYS A 72 0.31 16.21 -3.85
C CYS A 72 -0.86 17.03 -3.27
N LEU A 73 -0.75 17.48 -2.01
CA LEU A 73 -1.79 18.23 -1.30
C LEU A 73 -1.53 19.76 -1.30
N GLN A 74 -0.44 20.22 -1.93
CA GLN A 74 -0.19 21.63 -2.24
C GLN A 74 -0.93 22.04 -3.51
#